data_AF-A0A838TS97-F1
#
_entry.id   AF-A0A838TS97-F1
#
_cell.length_a   1.000
_cell.length_b   1.000
_cell.length_c   1.000
_cell.angle_alpha   90.00
_cell.angle_beta   90.00
_cell.angle_gamma   90.00
#
_symmetry.space_group_name_H-M   'P 1'
#
loop_
_entity.id
_entity.type
_entity.pdbx_description
1 polymer ?
#
loop_
_entity_poly.entity_id
_entity_poly.type
_entity_poly.pdbx_seq_one_letter_code
_entity_poly.pdbx_strand_id
1 'polypeptide(L)'
;MKELLRPEIIKGKSIITTLNEDNKDYGYNLLFHGRKTPSSELVPAKTYWKYREQLYPDSGEPVICASNNALIAVFMAIAPRDIAPFGYKGNEEGGINFYRDTSMENEFRLGSGFVATLDSEGFEVFNGSAPHGWPGKHVKRVPEMRSTSTALPLFNVEVTYHDFEELLAVQNRSVLLPYK
;
A
#
# COMPACT_ATOMS: atom_id res chain seq x y z
N MET A 1 6.06 -27.11 14.09
CA MET A 1 5.75 -25.80 14.69
C MET A 1 6.72 -24.80 14.09
N LYS A 2 6.26 -23.93 13.17
CA LYS A 2 7.06 -22.75 12.79
C LYS A 2 7.02 -21.82 14.00
N GLU A 3 8.17 -21.53 14.61
CA GLU A 3 8.25 -20.47 15.62
C GLU A 3 7.69 -19.20 14.98
N LEU A 4 6.65 -18.63 15.61
CA LEU A 4 6.13 -17.32 15.29
C LEU A 4 7.24 -16.32 15.61
N LEU A 5 8.09 -16.04 14.61
CA LEU A 5 9.02 -14.92 14.65
C LEU A 5 8.18 -13.69 14.98
N ARG A 6 8.48 -13.05 16.12
CA ARG A 6 7.87 -11.78 16.46
C ARG A 6 8.21 -10.82 15.31
N PRO A 7 7.25 -10.00 14.83
CA PRO A 7 7.54 -9.06 13.76
C PRO A 7 8.69 -8.15 14.20
N GLU A 8 9.85 -8.32 13.55
CA GLU A 8 11.01 -7.48 13.79
C GLU A 8 10.78 -6.14 13.09
N ILE A 9 11.17 -5.04 13.78
CA ILE A 9 11.20 -3.72 13.16
C ILE A 9 12.59 -3.57 12.56
N ILE A 10 12.67 -3.64 11.23
CA ILE A 10 13.92 -3.43 10.52
C ILE A 10 14.06 -1.92 10.30
N LYS A 11 15.07 -1.32 10.94
CA LYS A 11 15.42 0.11 10.78
C LYS A 11 16.58 0.26 9.81
N GLY A 12 16.47 1.18 8.86
CA GLY A 12 17.60 1.64 8.05
C GLY A 12 18.17 0.64 7.04
N LYS A 13 17.58 -0.55 6.86
CA LYS A 13 17.80 -1.31 5.62
C LYS A 13 16.92 -0.70 4.54
N SER A 14 17.53 -0.32 3.42
CA SER A 14 16.79 0.14 2.25
C SER A 14 15.73 -0.90 1.92
N ILE A 15 14.49 -0.45 1.74
CA ILE A 15 13.40 -1.30 1.25
C ILE A 15 13.78 -1.94 -0.08
N ILE A 16 14.68 -1.34 -0.87
CA ILE A 16 15.23 -1.92 -2.10
C ILE A 16 16.09 -3.16 -1.79
N THR A 17 16.87 -3.14 -0.71
CA THR A 17 17.66 -4.29 -0.23
C THR A 17 16.73 -5.39 0.27
N THR A 18 15.73 -5.06 1.10
CA THR A 18 14.73 -6.02 1.59
C THR A 18 13.88 -6.62 0.46
N LEU A 19 13.52 -5.84 -0.56
CA LEU A 19 12.70 -6.30 -1.69
C LEU A 19 13.49 -7.08 -2.76
N ASN A 20 14.81 -6.86 -2.89
CA ASN A 20 15.68 -7.59 -3.82
C ASN A 20 16.37 -8.81 -3.19
N GLU A 21 16.67 -8.79 -1.89
CA GLU A 21 17.34 -9.90 -1.19
C GLU A 21 16.34 -10.95 -0.68
N ASP A 22 15.23 -10.54 -0.05
CA ASP A 22 14.27 -11.50 0.54
C ASP A 22 13.40 -12.22 -0.51
N ASN A 23 13.29 -11.67 -1.73
CA ASN A 23 12.68 -12.38 -2.86
C ASN A 23 13.42 -13.68 -3.22
N LYS A 24 14.70 -13.81 -2.84
CA LYS A 24 15.48 -15.04 -3.05
C LYS A 24 15.20 -16.11 -2.01
N ASP A 25 14.89 -15.72 -0.76
CA ASP A 25 14.69 -16.65 0.36
C ASP A 25 13.22 -17.04 0.58
N TYR A 26 12.27 -16.14 0.27
CA TYR A 26 10.83 -16.38 0.47
C TYR A 26 10.06 -16.73 -0.82
N GLY A 27 10.73 -16.67 -1.98
CA GLY A 27 10.07 -16.80 -3.29
C GLY A 27 9.07 -15.66 -3.53
N TYR A 28 8.42 -15.65 -4.69
CA TYR A 28 7.49 -14.61 -5.17
C TYR A 28 6.18 -14.44 -4.35
N ASN A 29 6.18 -14.73 -3.05
CA ASN A 29 5.01 -14.89 -2.19
C ASN A 29 4.83 -13.77 -1.15
N LEU A 30 5.53 -12.65 -1.30
CA LEU A 30 5.42 -11.54 -0.35
C LEU A 30 4.37 -10.51 -0.78
N LEU A 31 3.56 -10.09 0.19
CA LEU A 31 2.60 -8.99 0.05
C LEU A 31 2.94 -7.87 1.03
N PHE A 32 2.58 -6.64 0.65
CA PHE A 32 2.91 -5.43 1.38
C PHE A 32 1.65 -4.66 1.75
N HIS A 33 1.55 -4.24 3.01
CA HIS A 33 0.46 -3.44 3.53
C HIS A 33 1.00 -2.18 4.23
N GLY A 34 0.62 -1.00 3.73
CA GLY A 34 1.07 0.29 4.25
C GLY A 34 0.18 0.84 5.37
N ARG A 35 0.79 1.41 6.41
CA ARG A 35 0.11 1.86 7.64
C ARG A 35 0.94 2.91 8.40
N LYS A 36 0.31 3.69 9.27
CA LYS A 36 0.99 4.79 10.00
C LYS A 36 1.80 4.31 11.21
N THR A 37 1.35 3.25 11.86
CA THR A 37 1.98 2.63 13.03
C THR A 37 2.26 1.16 12.74
N PRO A 38 3.27 0.52 13.36
CA PRO A 38 3.49 -0.92 13.20
C PRO A 38 2.40 -1.72 13.96
N SER A 39 2.23 -3.00 13.63
CA SER A 39 1.45 -3.92 14.46
C SER A 39 2.01 -5.33 14.40
N SER A 40 1.70 -6.07 15.46
CA SER A 40 1.86 -7.52 15.54
C SER A 40 0.82 -8.29 14.74
N GLU A 41 -0.31 -7.67 14.41
CA GLU A 41 -1.40 -8.27 13.64
C GLU A 41 -2.13 -7.26 12.74
N LEU A 42 -2.68 -7.76 11.64
CA LEU A 42 -3.59 -7.05 10.76
C LEU A 42 -4.96 -7.69 10.85
N VAL A 43 -5.97 -6.92 11.25
CA VAL A 43 -7.35 -7.37 11.33
C VAL A 43 -8.12 -6.78 10.14
N PRO A 44 -8.97 -7.57 9.45
CA PRO A 44 -9.83 -7.08 8.37
C PRO A 44 -10.65 -5.86 8.79
N ALA A 45 -10.66 -4.83 7.94
CA ALA A 45 -11.37 -3.59 8.20
C ALA A 45 -12.23 -3.20 7.00
N LYS A 46 -13.28 -2.40 7.24
CA LYS A 46 -14.05 -1.81 6.13
C LYS A 46 -13.16 -0.88 5.33
N THR A 47 -13.14 -1.07 4.02
CA THR A 47 -12.34 -0.27 3.09
C THR A 47 -13.20 0.76 2.39
N TYR A 48 -12.62 1.92 2.15
CA TYR A 48 -13.28 3.05 1.51
C TYR A 48 -12.35 3.69 0.50
N TRP A 49 -12.93 4.19 -0.59
CA TRP A 49 -12.26 5.12 -1.47
C TRP A 49 -12.64 6.53 -1.03
N LYS A 50 -11.66 7.43 -0.93
CA LYS A 50 -11.88 8.83 -0.56
C LYS A 50 -11.81 9.71 -1.81
N TYR A 51 -12.84 10.53 -2.03
CA TYR A 51 -12.81 11.60 -3.02
C TYR A 51 -13.28 12.88 -2.35
N ARG A 52 -12.37 13.86 -2.24
CA ARG A 52 -12.57 15.04 -1.39
C ARG A 52 -12.95 14.58 0.04
N GLU A 53 -14.02 15.13 0.61
CA GLU A 53 -14.51 14.78 1.94
C GLU A 53 -15.47 13.58 1.96
N GLN A 54 -15.76 12.96 0.82
CA GLN A 54 -16.71 11.85 0.73
C GLN A 54 -16.02 10.49 0.69
N LEU A 55 -16.54 9.55 1.48
CA LEU A 55 -16.12 8.15 1.52
C LEU A 55 -17.09 7.28 0.71
N TYR A 56 -16.52 6.39 -0.10
CA TYR A 56 -17.25 5.44 -0.95
C TYR A 56 -16.88 4.01 -0.52
N PRO A 57 -17.82 3.22 0.01
CA PRO A 57 -17.55 1.85 0.43
C PRO A 57 -17.07 0.99 -0.73
N ASP A 58 -15.93 0.33 -0.56
CA ASP A 58 -15.30 -0.48 -1.61
C ASP A 58 -15.94 -1.86 -1.73
N SER A 59 -15.93 -2.63 -0.63
CA SER A 59 -16.66 -3.89 -0.49
C SER A 59 -17.53 -3.88 0.77
N GLY A 60 -18.62 -4.65 0.76
CA GLY A 60 -19.48 -4.83 1.93
C GLY A 60 -18.80 -5.61 3.06
N GLU A 61 -17.83 -6.47 2.71
CA GLU A 61 -17.04 -7.26 3.66
C GLU A 61 -15.76 -6.54 4.12
N PRO A 62 -15.43 -6.59 5.43
CA PRO A 62 -14.12 -6.15 5.94
C PRO A 62 -12.99 -7.01 5.39
N VAL A 63 -11.90 -6.37 4.97
CA VAL A 63 -10.73 -7.04 4.39
C VAL A 63 -9.43 -6.37 4.83
N ILE A 64 -8.34 -7.12 4.74
CA ILE A 64 -6.98 -6.58 4.68
C ILE A 64 -6.63 -6.41 3.21
N CYS A 65 -6.35 -5.18 2.75
CA CYS A 65 -5.82 -4.95 1.41
C CYS A 65 -4.30 -4.93 1.44
N ALA A 66 -3.66 -5.72 0.58
CA ALA A 66 -2.22 -5.75 0.38
C ALA A 66 -1.89 -5.72 -1.11
N SER A 67 -0.63 -5.47 -1.44
CA SER A 67 -0.15 -5.47 -2.82
C SER A 67 1.14 -6.29 -2.93
N ASN A 68 1.31 -6.98 -4.05
CA ASN A 68 2.62 -7.52 -4.43
C ASN A 68 3.58 -6.43 -4.93
N ASN A 69 3.10 -5.19 -5.09
CA ASN A 69 3.93 -4.02 -5.37
C ASN A 69 4.13 -3.18 -4.10
N ALA A 70 5.32 -3.26 -3.53
CA ALA A 70 5.71 -2.50 -2.36
C ALA A 70 5.57 -0.98 -2.53
N LEU A 71 5.68 -0.46 -3.76
CA LEU A 71 5.56 0.97 -4.02
C LEU A 71 4.18 1.52 -3.60
N ILE A 72 3.11 0.74 -3.82
CA ILE A 72 1.77 1.09 -3.35
C ILE A 72 1.73 1.15 -1.82
N ALA A 73 2.28 0.12 -1.16
CA ALA A 73 2.27 0.06 0.30
C ALA A 73 3.09 1.20 0.93
N VAL A 74 4.25 1.53 0.38
CA VAL A 74 5.08 2.65 0.84
C VAL A 74 4.32 3.97 0.69
N PHE A 75 3.77 4.25 -0.50
CA PHE A 75 2.95 5.44 -0.73
C PHE A 75 1.82 5.56 0.31
N MET A 76 1.09 4.46 0.51
CA MET A 76 -0.06 4.40 1.42
C MET A 76 0.34 4.46 2.91
N ALA A 77 1.60 4.15 3.26
CA ALA A 77 2.12 4.25 4.62
C ALA A 77 2.47 5.69 5.00
N ILE A 78 3.02 6.45 4.05
CA ILE A 78 3.47 7.84 4.29
C ILE A 78 2.40 8.89 3.94
N ALA A 79 1.38 8.53 3.15
CA ALA A 79 0.31 9.44 2.77
C ALA A 79 -0.54 9.89 3.97
N PRO A 80 -0.88 11.20 4.09
CA PRO A 80 -1.67 11.73 5.20
C PRO A 80 -3.16 11.33 5.07
N ARG A 81 -3.49 10.15 5.61
CA ARG A 81 -4.80 9.48 5.46
C ARG A 81 -6.00 10.28 5.94
N ASP A 82 -5.84 11.02 7.02
CA ASP A 82 -6.96 11.58 7.77
C ASP A 82 -7.43 12.93 7.21
N ILE A 83 -6.58 13.61 6.43
CA ILE A 83 -6.75 15.05 6.14
C ILE A 83 -6.77 15.39 4.65
N ALA A 84 -6.16 14.56 3.79
CA ALA A 84 -6.02 14.89 2.37
C ALA A 84 -6.68 13.86 1.45
N PRO A 85 -7.18 14.24 0.27
CA PRO A 85 -7.43 13.32 -0.81
C PRO A 85 -6.10 12.92 -1.49
N PHE A 86 -5.80 11.63 -1.51
CA PHE A 86 -4.67 11.03 -2.22
C PHE A 86 -5.09 9.66 -2.75
N GLY A 87 -4.29 9.09 -3.64
CA GLY A 87 -4.54 7.75 -4.14
C GLY A 87 -3.62 7.34 -5.26
N TYR A 88 -3.94 6.24 -5.91
CA TYR A 88 -3.22 5.73 -7.06
C TYR A 88 -4.20 5.07 -8.04
N LYS A 89 -3.82 4.98 -9.31
CA LYS A 89 -4.63 4.28 -10.34
C LYS A 89 -3.74 3.57 -11.34
N GLY A 90 -4.25 2.48 -11.91
CA GLY A 90 -3.61 1.80 -13.04
C GLY A 90 -3.76 2.63 -14.30
N ASN A 91 -2.71 2.67 -15.13
CA ASN A 91 -2.77 3.27 -16.46
C ASN A 91 -2.96 2.19 -17.55
N GLU A 92 -3.13 2.63 -18.81
CA GLU A 92 -3.40 1.73 -19.95
C GLU A 92 -2.20 0.81 -20.28
N GLU A 93 -0.99 1.27 -19.99
CA GLU A 93 0.28 0.57 -20.23
C GLU A 93 0.66 -0.40 -19.09
N GLY A 94 -0.20 -0.56 -18.06
CA GLY A 94 0.08 -1.42 -16.90
C GLY A 94 0.95 -0.77 -15.81
N GLY A 95 1.28 0.51 -15.97
CA GLY A 95 1.90 1.35 -14.95
C GLY A 95 0.91 1.79 -13.86
N ILE A 96 1.44 2.47 -12.83
CA ILE A 96 0.65 3.03 -11.72
C ILE A 96 0.99 4.52 -11.62
N ASN A 97 -0.04 5.36 -11.60
CA ASN A 97 0.09 6.78 -11.34
C ASN A 97 -0.34 7.07 -9.90
N PHE A 98 0.37 7.97 -9.23
CA PHE A 98 0.07 8.39 -7.86
C PHE A 98 -0.47 9.81 -7.85
N TYR A 99 -1.39 10.11 -6.94
CA TYR A 99 -2.08 11.39 -6.83
C TYR A 99 -2.02 11.90 -5.40
N ARG A 100 -1.75 13.20 -5.26
CA ARG A 100 -1.79 13.88 -3.96
C ARG A 100 -2.37 15.27 -4.10
N ASP A 101 -3.02 15.75 -3.06
CA ASP A 101 -3.35 17.17 -2.91
C ASP A 101 -2.06 18.00 -2.84
N THR A 102 -1.97 19.07 -3.63
CA THR A 102 -0.80 19.96 -3.66
C THR A 102 -0.61 20.72 -2.36
N SER A 103 -1.69 21.03 -1.63
CA SER A 103 -1.62 21.73 -0.34
C SER A 103 -0.93 20.90 0.74
N MET A 104 -0.83 19.59 0.54
CA MET A 104 -0.31 18.60 1.51
C MET A 104 1.07 18.04 1.09
N GLU A 105 1.73 18.70 0.14
CA GLU A 105 3.01 18.24 -0.38
C GLU A 105 4.11 18.18 0.69
N ASN A 106 4.17 19.17 1.58
CA ASN A 106 5.19 19.23 2.63
C ASN A 106 4.99 18.11 3.65
N GLU A 107 3.76 17.87 4.08
CA GLU A 107 3.39 16.80 5.00
C GLU A 107 3.69 15.43 4.40
N PHE A 108 3.45 15.26 3.10
CA PHE A 108 3.82 14.04 2.39
C PHE A 108 5.34 13.83 2.37
N ARG A 109 6.11 14.89 2.07
CA ARG A 109 7.59 14.84 2.04
C ARG A 109 8.21 14.59 3.41
N LEU A 110 7.57 15.05 4.47
CA LEU A 110 7.96 14.81 5.86
C LEU A 110 7.33 13.53 6.43
N GLY A 111 6.53 12.83 5.65
CA GLY A 111 5.79 11.66 6.06
C GLY A 111 6.69 10.45 6.30
N SER A 112 6.42 9.74 7.40
CA SER A 112 6.91 8.40 7.67
C SER A 112 5.76 7.45 7.97
N GLY A 113 6.00 6.16 7.82
CA GLY A 113 5.04 5.10 8.13
C GLY A 113 5.71 3.75 8.21
N PHE A 114 4.90 2.70 8.18
CA PHE A 114 5.35 1.33 8.27
C PHE A 114 4.71 0.50 7.16
N VAL A 115 5.51 -0.37 6.55
CA VAL A 115 5.05 -1.41 5.65
C VAL A 115 5.14 -2.74 6.38
N ALA A 116 4.00 -3.40 6.55
CA ALA A 116 3.95 -4.78 6.99
C ALA A 116 4.19 -5.70 5.79
N THR A 117 5.14 -6.61 5.93
CA THR A 117 5.38 -7.68 4.96
C THR A 117 4.62 -8.93 5.39
N LEU A 118 3.92 -9.56 4.46
CA LEU A 118 2.98 -10.64 4.69
C LEU A 118 3.29 -11.81 3.77
N ASP A 119 2.98 -13.02 4.23
CA ASP A 119 2.85 -14.17 3.34
C ASP A 119 1.57 -14.02 2.50
N SER A 120 1.64 -14.41 1.24
CA SER A 120 0.50 -14.48 0.32
C SER A 120 -0.54 -15.54 0.69
N GLU A 121 -0.21 -16.50 1.56
CA GLU A 121 -1.15 -17.52 2.03
C GLU A 121 -2.39 -16.87 2.68
N GLY A 122 -3.58 -17.28 2.25
CA GLY A 122 -4.84 -16.72 2.72
C GLY A 122 -5.23 -15.36 2.13
N PHE A 123 -4.51 -14.90 1.09
CA PHE A 123 -4.90 -13.76 0.27
C PHE A 123 -5.35 -14.19 -1.13
N GLU A 124 -6.38 -13.51 -1.63
CA GLU A 124 -6.94 -13.73 -2.97
C GLU A 124 -6.83 -12.46 -3.82
N VAL A 125 -6.65 -12.64 -5.13
CA VAL A 125 -6.64 -11.52 -6.08
C VAL A 125 -8.03 -10.94 -6.18
N PHE A 126 -8.18 -9.66 -5.84
CA PHE A 126 -9.40 -8.91 -6.04
C PHE A 126 -9.28 -7.97 -7.24
N ASN A 127 -10.18 -8.15 -8.20
CA ASN A 127 -10.26 -7.35 -9.43
C ASN A 127 -11.68 -6.78 -9.64
N GLY A 128 -12.24 -6.17 -8.60
CA GLY A 128 -13.58 -5.57 -8.65
C GLY A 128 -13.63 -4.22 -9.37
N SER A 129 -14.85 -3.72 -9.59
CA SER A 129 -15.09 -2.38 -10.13
C SER A 129 -14.79 -1.28 -9.11
N ALA A 130 -14.78 -0.03 -9.55
CA ALA A 130 -14.85 1.11 -8.65
C ALA A 130 -16.16 1.06 -7.81
N PRO A 131 -16.17 1.67 -6.61
CA PRO A 131 -17.37 1.76 -5.77
C PRO A 131 -18.57 2.37 -6.49
N HIS A 132 -19.77 1.96 -6.08
CA HIS A 132 -21.00 2.59 -6.55
C HIS A 132 -21.00 4.10 -6.23
N GLY A 133 -21.42 4.93 -7.20
CA GLY A 133 -21.46 6.39 -7.05
C GLY A 133 -20.11 7.08 -7.17
N TRP A 134 -19.01 6.36 -7.43
CA TRP A 134 -17.69 6.97 -7.57
C TRP A 134 -17.66 8.04 -8.68
N PRO A 135 -17.17 9.26 -8.41
CA PRO A 135 -17.26 10.39 -9.34
C PRO A 135 -16.24 10.31 -10.49
N GLY A 136 -15.18 9.51 -10.35
CA GLY A 136 -14.18 9.32 -11.40
C GLY A 136 -14.72 8.45 -12.53
N LYS A 137 -15.06 9.06 -13.67
CA LYS A 137 -15.40 8.33 -14.90
C LYS A 137 -14.17 7.54 -15.38
N HIS A 138 -14.37 6.26 -15.73
CA HIS A 138 -13.33 5.37 -16.30
C HIS A 138 -12.10 5.10 -15.43
N VAL A 139 -12.28 4.89 -14.11
CA VAL A 139 -11.17 4.44 -13.26
C VAL A 139 -10.99 2.93 -13.37
N LYS A 140 -9.79 2.51 -13.80
CA LYS A 140 -9.34 1.12 -13.73
C LYS A 140 -8.75 0.86 -12.35
N ARG A 141 -9.38 -0.02 -11.58
CA ARG A 141 -8.84 -0.51 -10.30
C ARG A 141 -7.51 -1.22 -10.57
N VAL A 142 -6.51 -0.94 -9.74
CA VAL A 142 -5.30 -1.77 -9.69
C VAL A 142 -5.66 -3.05 -8.92
N PRO A 143 -5.44 -4.25 -9.48
CA PRO A 143 -5.66 -5.49 -8.75
C PRO A 143 -4.92 -5.46 -7.42
N GLU A 144 -5.60 -5.85 -6.35
CA GLU A 144 -5.06 -5.91 -5.00
C GLU A 144 -5.27 -7.30 -4.42
N MET A 145 -4.45 -7.66 -3.45
CA MET A 145 -4.59 -8.92 -2.72
C MET A 145 -5.43 -8.65 -1.48
N ARG A 146 -6.45 -9.48 -1.23
CA ARG A 146 -7.34 -9.31 -0.09
C ARG A 146 -7.39 -10.55 0.78
N SER A 147 -7.47 -10.33 2.09
CA SER A 147 -7.81 -11.40 3.04
C SER A 147 -8.96 -10.96 3.93
N THR A 148 -9.91 -11.86 4.17
CA THR A 148 -11.00 -11.71 5.16
C THR A 148 -10.62 -12.28 6.52
N SER A 149 -9.40 -12.80 6.67
CA SER A 149 -8.86 -13.35 7.92
C SER A 149 -7.76 -12.46 8.49
N THR A 150 -7.54 -12.54 9.80
CA THR A 150 -6.41 -11.87 10.45
C THR A 150 -5.10 -12.39 9.89
N ALA A 151 -4.19 -11.49 9.55
CA ALA A 151 -2.85 -11.82 9.06
C ALA A 151 -1.77 -11.35 10.03
N LEU A 152 -0.72 -12.15 10.18
CA LEU A 152 0.43 -11.83 11.03
C LEU A 152 1.58 -11.36 10.14
N PRO A 153 2.03 -10.09 10.28
CA PRO A 153 3.21 -9.62 9.57
C PRO A 153 4.44 -10.47 9.89
N LEU A 154 5.19 -10.84 8.86
CA LEU A 154 6.51 -11.48 9.00
C LEU A 154 7.49 -10.50 9.66
N PHE A 155 7.44 -9.24 9.21
CA PHE A 155 8.19 -8.12 9.77
C PHE A 155 7.55 -6.80 9.37
N ASN A 156 7.93 -5.73 10.06
CA ASN A 156 7.53 -4.36 9.73
C ASN A 156 8.78 -3.55 9.33
N VAL A 157 8.67 -2.78 8.25
CA VAL A 157 9.73 -1.89 7.78
C VAL A 157 9.26 -0.45 7.96
N GLU A 158 10.04 0.36 8.68
CA GLU A 158 9.82 1.80 8.73
C GLU A 158 10.23 2.43 7.40
N VAL A 159 9.37 3.27 6.84
CA VAL A 159 9.58 3.89 5.52
C VAL A 159 9.31 5.38 5.56
N THR A 160 10.00 6.11 4.69
CA THR A 160 9.95 7.56 4.54
C THR A 160 9.64 7.94 3.10
N TYR A 161 9.41 9.23 2.85
CA TYR A 161 9.30 9.76 1.49
C TYR A 161 10.57 9.51 0.66
N HIS A 162 11.76 9.50 1.25
CA HIS A 162 12.98 9.21 0.53
C HIS A 162 12.98 7.78 -0.04
N ASP A 163 12.58 6.79 0.76
CA ASP A 163 12.45 5.40 0.32
C ASP A 163 11.45 5.26 -0.84
N PHE A 164 10.38 6.06 -0.81
CA PHE A 164 9.40 6.13 -1.89
C PHE A 164 10.00 6.68 -3.20
N GLU A 165 10.79 7.76 -3.13
CA GLU A 165 11.48 8.32 -4.30
C GLU A 165 12.50 7.35 -4.88
N GLU A 166 13.27 6.66 -4.04
CA GLU A 166 14.22 5.64 -4.49
C GLU A 166 13.50 4.49 -5.21
N LEU A 167 12.40 3.98 -4.64
CA LEU A 167 11.60 2.93 -5.28
C LEU A 167 10.96 3.38 -6.60
N LEU A 168 10.48 4.62 -6.67
CA LEU A 168 9.94 5.19 -7.92
C LEU A 168 11.01 5.20 -9.01
N ALA A 169 12.22 5.63 -8.68
CA ALA A 169 13.34 5.69 -9.62
C ALA A 169 13.74 4.30 -10.13
N VAL A 170 13.83 3.31 -9.23
CA VAL A 170 14.22 1.93 -9.59
C VAL A 170 13.15 1.23 -10.44
N GLN A 171 11.86 1.41 -10.12
CA GLN A 171 10.79 0.74 -10.86
C GLN A 171 10.44 1.42 -12.19
N ASN A 172 11.15 2.49 -12.57
CA ASN A 172 10.90 3.30 -13.76
C ASN A 172 9.41 3.71 -13.92
N ARG A 173 8.70 3.87 -12.79
CA ARG A 173 7.29 4.26 -12.77
C ARG A 173 7.23 5.77 -12.67
N SER A 174 6.87 6.41 -13.78
CA SER A 174 6.79 7.86 -13.83
C SER A 174 5.43 8.37 -13.37
N VAL A 175 5.49 9.51 -12.69
CA VAL A 175 4.42 10.50 -12.48
C VAL A 175 3.63 10.39 -11.17
N LEU A 176 4.11 11.18 -10.19
CA LEU A 176 3.23 11.80 -9.21
C LEU A 176 2.48 12.95 -9.88
N LEU A 177 1.16 12.90 -9.88
CA LEU A 177 0.30 13.95 -10.42
C LEU A 177 -0.32 14.75 -9.27
N PRO A 178 -0.37 16.10 -9.39
CA PRO A 178 -1.18 16.89 -8.49
C PRO A 178 -2.66 16.55 -8.68
N TYR A 179 -3.41 16.47 -7.58
CA TYR A 179 -4.87 16.52 -7.61
C TYR A 179 -5.28 17.93 -8.08
N LYS A 180 -6.12 18.01 -9.11
CA LYS A 180 -6.68 19.27 -9.62
C LYS A 180 -8.10 19.47 -9.11
#